data_AF-U1PVC6-F1
#
_entry.id   AF-U1PVC6-F1
#
_cell.length_a   1.000
_cell.length_b   1.000
_cell.length_c   1.000
_cell.angle_alpha   90.00
_cell.angle_beta   90.00
_cell.angle_gamma   90.00
#
_symmetry.space_group_name_H-M   'P 1'
#
loop_
_entity.id
_entity.type
_entity.pdbx_description
1 polymer ?
#
loop_
_entity_poly.entity_id
_entity_poly.type
_entity_poly.pdbx_seq_one_letter_code
_entity_poly.pdbx_strand_id
1 'polypeptide(L)'
;GYVPDFNNVTGDRRERWKAYLAQRFEKPKSDISQEDWERANTWKIPTLVWTSLDAGLRPIEVERATVSWVDVDNSVLRIPREESSKNDEHWIVGLQNRTAEMLEYWLTQRQAISKYDDTDALWLTREANPYGSSALRYVLQKLCEIAGISTDNRTMSWYAIRHSTGTYMTREEDLAAAQTQLRHLSPETTMKYDQTPVEDRRDALDRMG
;
A
#
# COMPACT_ATOMS: atom_id res chain seq x y z
N GLY A 1 -3.01 -8.53 -8.96
CA GLY A 1 -4.47 -8.49 -9.22
C GLY A 1 -4.63 -8.31 -10.69
N TYR A 2 -5.70 -8.79 -11.30
CA TYR A 2 -5.91 -8.59 -12.73
C TYR A 2 -7.35 -8.12 -12.91
N VAL A 3 -7.56 -7.14 -13.79
CA VAL A 3 -8.89 -6.89 -14.33
C VAL A 3 -9.27 -8.17 -15.05
N PRO A 4 -10.37 -8.83 -14.67
CA PRO A 4 -10.69 -10.15 -15.21
C PRO A 4 -10.89 -10.05 -16.73
N ASP A 5 -10.45 -11.09 -17.44
CA ASP A 5 -10.58 -11.16 -18.90
C ASP A 5 -12.03 -10.93 -19.34
N PHE A 6 -12.23 -10.10 -20.35
CA PHE A 6 -13.55 -9.74 -20.87
C PHE A 6 -14.41 -10.97 -21.20
N ASN A 7 -13.80 -12.03 -21.74
CA ASN A 7 -14.48 -13.26 -22.14
C ASN A 7 -14.84 -14.15 -20.93
N ASN A 8 -14.15 -13.99 -19.80
CA ASN A 8 -14.35 -14.78 -18.58
C ASN A 8 -15.33 -14.12 -17.58
N VAL A 9 -15.94 -12.99 -17.93
CA VAL A 9 -16.88 -12.26 -17.08
C VAL A 9 -18.19 -12.07 -17.79
N THR A 10 -19.28 -12.58 -17.21
CA THR A 10 -20.63 -12.56 -17.78
C THR A 10 -21.66 -12.07 -16.76
N GLY A 11 -22.89 -11.83 -17.21
CA GLY A 11 -24.02 -11.43 -16.36
C GLY A 11 -23.76 -10.17 -15.53
N ASP A 12 -24.25 -10.15 -14.30
CA ASP A 12 -24.13 -9.03 -13.37
C ASP A 12 -22.68 -8.61 -13.11
N ARG A 13 -21.76 -9.59 -13.12
CA ARG A 13 -20.33 -9.31 -12.95
C ARG A 13 -19.79 -8.48 -14.12
N ARG A 14 -20.24 -8.73 -15.36
CA ARG A 14 -19.85 -7.93 -16.53
C ARG A 14 -20.42 -6.53 -16.42
N GLU A 15 -21.66 -6.42 -15.97
CA GLU A 15 -22.34 -5.13 -15.83
C GLU A 15 -21.67 -4.23 -14.78
N ARG A 16 -21.18 -4.79 -13.66
CA ARG A 16 -20.39 -4.06 -12.66
C ARG A 16 -19.07 -3.56 -13.22
N TRP A 17 -18.33 -4.41 -13.93
CA TRP A 17 -17.07 -4.00 -14.56
C TRP A 17 -17.26 -2.95 -15.65
N LYS A 18 -18.27 -3.09 -16.50
CA LYS A 18 -18.62 -2.06 -17.48
C LYS A 18 -18.94 -0.72 -16.82
N ALA A 19 -19.68 -0.72 -15.72
CA ALA A 19 -19.98 0.52 -14.99
C ALA A 19 -18.71 1.17 -14.42
N TYR A 20 -17.83 0.38 -13.80
CA TYR A 20 -16.53 0.87 -13.31
C TYR A 20 -15.65 1.45 -14.44
N LEU A 21 -15.53 0.74 -15.57
CA LEU A 21 -14.72 1.20 -16.70
C LEU A 21 -15.31 2.43 -17.38
N ALA A 22 -16.65 2.52 -17.47
CA ALA A 22 -17.37 3.70 -17.94
C ALA A 22 -17.01 4.93 -17.12
N GLN A 23 -17.04 4.82 -15.79
CA GLN A 23 -16.63 5.88 -14.89
C GLN A 23 -15.15 6.21 -15.06
N ARG A 24 -14.27 5.19 -15.07
CA ARG A 24 -12.81 5.37 -15.17
C ARG A 24 -12.38 6.08 -16.45
N PHE A 25 -13.04 5.80 -17.57
CA PHE A 25 -12.67 6.35 -18.87
C PHE A 25 -13.59 7.49 -19.32
N GLU A 26 -14.55 7.89 -18.48
CA GLU A 26 -15.53 8.93 -18.77
C GLU A 26 -16.28 8.67 -20.09
N LYS A 27 -16.69 7.42 -20.30
CA LYS A 27 -17.42 6.97 -21.49
C LYS A 27 -18.79 6.41 -21.13
N PRO A 28 -19.79 6.49 -22.02
CA PRO A 28 -21.04 5.75 -21.84
C PRO A 28 -20.77 4.26 -21.63
N LYS A 29 -21.53 3.62 -20.74
CA LYS A 29 -21.39 2.18 -20.44
C LYS A 29 -21.61 1.29 -21.67
N SER A 30 -22.43 1.73 -22.62
CA SER A 30 -22.66 1.08 -23.92
C SER A 30 -21.41 1.03 -24.79
N ASP A 31 -20.48 1.97 -24.58
CA ASP A 31 -19.35 2.22 -25.46
C ASP A 31 -18.06 1.59 -24.91
N ILE A 32 -18.14 0.91 -23.76
CA ILE A 32 -17.02 0.16 -23.20
C ILE A 32 -16.71 -1.06 -24.06
N SER A 33 -15.51 -1.01 -24.65
CA SER A 33 -14.98 -2.01 -25.55
C SER A 33 -14.08 -3.03 -24.85
N GLN A 34 -13.65 -4.05 -25.59
CA GLN A 34 -12.61 -4.98 -25.14
C GLN A 34 -11.26 -4.27 -24.96
N GLU A 35 -10.93 -3.28 -25.81
CA GLU A 35 -9.70 -2.51 -25.72
C GLU A 35 -9.61 -1.70 -24.41
N ASP A 36 -10.73 -1.10 -23.98
CA ASP A 36 -10.82 -0.42 -22.68
C ASP A 36 -10.52 -1.39 -21.52
N TRP A 37 -10.95 -2.65 -21.66
CA TRP A 37 -10.75 -3.71 -20.69
C TRP A 37 -9.28 -4.15 -20.59
N GLU A 38 -8.63 -4.34 -21.74
CA GLU A 38 -7.23 -4.77 -21.84
C GLU A 38 -6.27 -3.69 -21.34
N ARG A 39 -6.59 -2.41 -21.60
CA ARG A 39 -5.82 -1.27 -21.09
C ARG A 39 -5.98 -1.07 -19.58
N ALA A 40 -7.04 -1.59 -18.96
CA ALA A 40 -7.33 -1.35 -17.57
C ALA A 40 -6.40 -2.15 -16.63
N ASN A 41 -5.42 -1.46 -16.03
CA ASN A 41 -4.62 -2.02 -14.95
C ASN A 41 -5.39 -2.03 -13.61
N THR A 42 -5.00 -2.92 -12.69
CA THR A 42 -5.52 -2.92 -11.32
C THR A 42 -4.76 -1.94 -10.42
N TRP A 43 -5.47 -1.35 -9.47
CA TRP A 43 -4.90 -0.50 -8.43
C TRP A 43 -4.49 -1.27 -7.17
N LYS A 44 -4.83 -2.57 -7.07
CA LYS A 44 -4.62 -3.37 -5.85
C LYS A 44 -3.16 -3.49 -5.41
N ILE A 45 -2.26 -3.88 -6.34
CA ILE A 45 -0.84 -4.06 -6.00
C ILE A 45 -0.14 -2.70 -5.81
N PRO A 46 -0.35 -1.70 -6.69
CA PRO A 46 0.14 -0.35 -6.44
C PRO A 46 -0.24 0.18 -5.06
N THR A 47 -1.53 0.17 -4.69
CA THR A 47 -1.98 0.69 -3.39
C THR A 47 -1.43 -0.11 -2.22
N LEU A 48 -1.39 -1.44 -2.30
CA LEU A 48 -0.79 -2.27 -1.25
C LEU A 48 0.68 -1.90 -0.99
N VAL A 49 1.46 -1.64 -2.06
CA VAL A 49 2.88 -1.30 -1.96
C VAL A 49 3.08 0.14 -1.50
N TRP A 50 2.42 1.11 -2.15
CA TRP A 50 2.54 2.54 -1.83
C TRP A 50 2.06 2.86 -0.41
N THR A 51 0.93 2.28 0.00
CA THR A 51 0.46 2.43 1.39
C THR A 51 1.44 1.82 2.38
N SER A 52 2.06 0.68 2.05
CA SER A 52 3.10 0.08 2.90
C SER A 52 4.38 0.92 2.96
N LEU A 53 4.76 1.59 1.86
CA LEU A 53 5.92 2.50 1.80
C LEU A 53 5.67 3.76 2.63
N ASP A 54 4.51 4.38 2.49
CA ASP A 54 4.19 5.60 3.22
C ASP A 54 4.00 5.30 4.71
N ALA A 55 3.09 4.36 5.05
CA ALA A 55 2.72 4.08 6.44
C ALA A 55 3.63 3.06 7.15
N GLY A 56 4.65 2.53 6.47
CA GLY A 56 5.57 1.54 7.03
C GLY A 56 4.86 0.32 7.63
N LEU A 57 3.75 -0.15 7.02
CA LEU A 57 2.89 -1.18 7.61
C LEU A 57 3.64 -2.48 7.92
N ARG A 58 3.37 -3.07 9.08
CA ARG A 58 3.81 -4.43 9.39
C ARG A 58 2.97 -5.44 8.61
N PRO A 59 3.47 -6.65 8.33
CA PRO A 59 2.69 -7.68 7.63
C PRO A 59 1.29 -7.90 8.22
N ILE A 60 1.20 -7.97 9.56
CA ILE A 60 -0.08 -8.15 10.25
C ILE A 60 -1.01 -6.93 10.13
N GLU A 61 -0.48 -5.72 9.97
CA GLU A 61 -1.30 -4.52 9.74
C GLU A 61 -1.81 -4.48 8.30
N VAL A 62 -1.03 -4.97 7.33
CA VAL A 62 -1.51 -5.17 5.95
C VAL A 62 -2.60 -6.24 5.91
N GLU A 63 -2.44 -7.32 6.68
CA GLU A 63 -3.42 -8.40 6.79
C GLU A 63 -4.75 -7.92 7.40
N ARG A 64 -4.70 -7.02 8.38
CA ARG A 64 -5.87 -6.48 9.08
C ARG A 64 -6.49 -5.23 8.44
N ALA A 65 -5.80 -4.57 7.52
CA ALA A 65 -6.26 -3.31 6.97
C ALA A 65 -7.67 -3.43 6.37
N THR A 66 -8.57 -2.53 6.76
CA THR A 66 -9.94 -2.43 6.25
C THR A 66 -10.15 -1.13 5.48
N VAL A 67 -11.23 -1.06 4.71
CA VAL A 67 -11.62 0.19 4.01
C VAL A 67 -11.88 1.35 4.97
N SER A 68 -12.27 1.07 6.21
CA SER A 68 -12.55 2.10 7.23
C SER A 68 -11.32 2.85 7.70
N TRP A 69 -10.12 2.30 7.48
CA TRP A 69 -8.88 2.99 7.81
C TRP A 69 -8.60 4.13 6.84
N VAL A 70 -9.11 4.06 5.62
CA VAL A 70 -8.67 4.92 4.54
C VAL A 70 -9.47 6.22 4.54
N ASP A 71 -8.78 7.32 4.84
CA ASP A 71 -9.32 8.67 4.76
C ASP A 71 -8.59 9.41 3.63
N VAL A 72 -9.11 9.24 2.41
CA VAL A 72 -8.51 9.80 1.19
C VAL A 72 -8.59 11.33 1.16
N ASP A 73 -9.64 11.91 1.75
CA ASP A 73 -9.85 13.37 1.79
C ASP A 73 -8.77 14.08 2.60
N ASN A 74 -8.27 13.42 3.65
CA ASN A 74 -7.22 13.96 4.52
C ASN A 74 -5.83 13.35 4.23
N SER A 75 -5.70 12.47 3.24
CA SER A 75 -4.47 11.73 2.95
C SER A 75 -3.89 11.01 4.18
N VAL A 76 -4.73 10.31 4.95
CA VAL A 76 -4.28 9.55 6.14
C VAL A 76 -4.86 8.16 6.24
N LEU A 77 -4.18 7.28 6.99
CA LEU A 77 -4.78 6.08 7.56
C LEU A 77 -5.18 6.32 9.02
N ARG A 78 -6.41 5.93 9.38
CA ARG A 78 -6.94 5.91 10.73
C ARG A 78 -6.98 4.47 11.24
N ILE A 79 -5.92 4.06 11.94
CA ILE A 79 -5.77 2.67 12.40
C ILE A 79 -6.33 2.56 13.83
N PRO A 80 -7.41 1.79 14.05
CA PRO A 80 -7.98 1.57 15.37
C PRO A 80 -7.02 0.84 16.30
N ARG A 81 -7.23 1.02 17.60
CA ARG A 81 -6.47 0.37 18.67
C ARG A 81 -6.46 -1.14 18.51
N GLU A 82 -7.64 -1.74 18.33
CA GLU A 82 -7.87 -3.20 18.33
C GLU A 82 -7.10 -3.89 17.20
N GLU A 83 -6.83 -3.15 16.13
CA GLU A 83 -6.18 -3.67 14.93
C GLU A 83 -4.71 -3.28 14.87
N SER A 84 -4.26 -2.40 15.78
CA SER A 84 -2.85 -2.09 16.00
C SER A 84 -2.08 -3.33 16.45
N SER A 85 -0.91 -3.54 15.86
CA SER A 85 -0.16 -4.78 16.02
C SER A 85 0.63 -4.91 17.32
N LYS A 86 0.70 -3.83 18.13
CA LYS A 86 1.41 -3.80 19.43
C LYS A 86 0.83 -2.83 20.48
N ASN A 87 -0.21 -2.05 20.16
CA ASN A 87 -0.50 -0.84 20.94
C ASN A 87 -1.98 -0.74 21.34
N ASP A 88 -2.19 0.05 22.40
CA ASP A 88 -3.48 0.40 22.98
C ASP A 88 -4.00 1.79 22.53
N GLU A 89 -3.47 2.31 21.41
CA GLU A 89 -3.72 3.68 20.92
C GLU A 89 -4.26 3.69 19.47
N HIS A 90 -5.06 4.71 19.15
CA HIS A 90 -5.48 5.03 17.79
C HIS A 90 -4.37 5.77 17.05
N TRP A 91 -4.06 5.35 15.82
CA TRP A 91 -3.00 5.97 15.03
C TRP A 91 -3.57 6.69 13.82
N ILE A 92 -3.11 7.93 13.61
CA ILE A 92 -3.30 8.67 12.37
C ILE A 92 -1.95 8.69 11.67
N VAL A 93 -1.88 8.12 10.47
CA VAL A 93 -0.63 7.95 9.73
C VAL A 93 -0.73 8.70 8.40
N GLY A 94 0.20 9.61 8.15
CA GLY A 94 0.22 10.40 6.93
C GLY A 94 0.51 9.55 5.69
N LEU A 95 -0.18 9.85 4.60
CA LEU A 95 0.07 9.31 3.27
C LEU A 95 0.48 10.43 2.32
N GLN A 96 1.21 10.08 1.27
CA GLN A 96 1.39 11.01 0.15
C GLN A 96 0.05 11.19 -0.58
N ASN A 97 -0.22 12.39 -1.09
CA ASN A 97 -1.46 12.66 -1.86
C ASN A 97 -1.64 11.69 -3.03
N ARG A 98 -0.55 11.32 -3.73
CA ARG A 98 -0.61 10.31 -4.80
C ARG A 98 -1.08 8.94 -4.30
N THR A 99 -0.70 8.55 -3.08
CA THR A 99 -1.09 7.29 -2.47
C THR A 99 -2.56 7.30 -2.09
N ALA A 100 -3.05 8.43 -1.53
CA ALA A 100 -4.46 8.64 -1.26
C ALA A 100 -5.30 8.59 -2.55
N GLU A 101 -4.86 9.24 -3.63
CA GLU A 101 -5.52 9.20 -4.94
C GLU A 101 -5.56 7.76 -5.51
N MET A 102 -4.45 7.03 -5.45
CA MET A 102 -4.43 5.62 -5.87
C MET A 102 -5.37 4.76 -5.02
N LEU A 103 -5.47 5.02 -3.72
CA LEU A 103 -6.41 4.36 -2.81
C LEU A 103 -7.86 4.67 -3.16
N GLU A 104 -8.19 5.91 -3.53
CA GLU A 104 -9.52 6.28 -4.01
C GLU A 104 -9.91 5.49 -5.27
N TYR A 105 -9.01 5.42 -6.26
CA TYR A 105 -9.23 4.59 -7.45
C TYR A 105 -9.36 3.10 -7.11
N TRP A 106 -8.61 2.61 -6.13
CA TRP A 106 -8.71 1.22 -5.67
C TRP A 106 -10.04 0.96 -4.97
N LEU A 107 -10.49 1.83 -4.06
CA LEU A 107 -11.77 1.70 -3.37
C LEU A 107 -12.93 1.66 -4.37
N THR A 108 -12.87 2.47 -5.42
CA THR A 108 -13.85 2.46 -6.52
C THR A 108 -13.75 1.16 -7.32
N GLN A 109 -12.55 0.73 -7.74
CA GLN A 109 -12.36 -0.53 -8.46
C GLN A 109 -12.82 -1.75 -7.66
N ARG A 110 -12.59 -1.73 -6.35
CA ARG A 110 -12.91 -2.82 -5.42
C ARG A 110 -14.40 -3.15 -5.42
N GLN A 111 -15.27 -2.16 -5.59
CA GLN A 111 -16.73 -2.35 -5.68
C GLN A 111 -17.17 -3.22 -6.88
N ALA A 112 -16.37 -3.26 -7.96
CA ALA A 112 -16.65 -4.12 -9.11
C ALA A 112 -16.20 -5.59 -8.92
N ILE A 113 -15.48 -5.88 -7.83
CA ILE A 113 -14.89 -7.19 -7.56
C ILE A 113 -15.73 -7.94 -6.52
N SER A 114 -16.51 -8.92 -6.99
CA SER A 114 -17.42 -9.72 -6.16
C SER A 114 -16.81 -10.39 -4.92
N LYS A 115 -15.48 -10.61 -4.90
CA LYS A 115 -14.78 -11.16 -3.72
C LYS A 115 -14.79 -10.23 -2.51
N TYR A 116 -15.16 -8.97 -2.69
CA TYR A 116 -15.20 -7.96 -1.64
C TYR A 116 -16.62 -7.57 -1.23
N ASP A 117 -17.66 -8.22 -1.76
CA ASP A 117 -19.06 -7.87 -1.48
C ASP A 117 -19.40 -8.03 0.01
N ASP A 118 -18.85 -9.07 0.66
CA ASP A 118 -19.18 -9.45 2.05
C ASP A 118 -18.03 -9.24 3.03
N THR A 119 -17.08 -8.36 2.71
CA THR A 119 -15.93 -8.06 3.59
C THR A 119 -15.49 -6.62 3.44
N ASP A 120 -14.93 -6.06 4.50
CA ASP A 120 -14.32 -4.73 4.56
C ASP A 120 -12.80 -4.78 4.37
N ALA A 121 -12.20 -5.96 4.20
CA ALA A 121 -10.76 -6.12 4.00
C ALA A 121 -10.29 -5.26 2.81
N LEU A 122 -9.22 -4.49 3.02
CA LEU A 122 -8.72 -3.54 2.03
C LEU A 122 -8.05 -4.26 0.85
N TRP A 123 -7.34 -5.36 1.13
CA TRP A 123 -6.71 -6.19 0.09
C TRP A 123 -6.89 -7.67 0.35
N LEU A 124 -7.36 -8.37 -0.68
CA LEU A 124 -7.45 -9.83 -0.73
C LEU A 124 -6.54 -10.41 -1.81
N THR A 125 -5.99 -11.58 -1.54
CA THR A 125 -5.26 -12.40 -2.49
C THR A 125 -6.20 -12.92 -3.60
N ARG A 126 -5.63 -13.64 -4.57
CA ARG A 126 -6.46 -14.28 -5.61
C ARG A 126 -7.44 -15.28 -5.00
N GLU A 127 -7.09 -15.93 -3.89
CA GLU A 127 -7.95 -16.93 -3.24
C GLU A 127 -8.89 -16.31 -2.19
N ALA A 128 -9.13 -15.00 -2.24
CA ALA A 128 -9.99 -14.26 -1.31
C ALA A 128 -9.54 -14.29 0.16
N ASN A 129 -8.28 -14.64 0.43
CA ASN A 129 -7.67 -14.52 1.76
C ASN A 129 -6.98 -13.17 1.93
N PRO A 130 -6.93 -12.59 3.14
CA PRO A 130 -6.07 -11.45 3.44
C PRO A 130 -4.59 -11.69 3.10
N TYR A 131 -3.83 -10.62 2.91
CA TYR A 131 -2.40 -10.69 2.60
C TYR A 131 -1.55 -10.97 3.85
N GLY A 132 -1.37 -12.25 4.16
CA GLY A 132 -0.42 -12.67 5.18
C GLY A 132 1.05 -12.58 4.74
N SER A 133 1.96 -12.83 5.69
CA SER A 133 3.42 -12.69 5.49
C SER A 133 3.99 -13.45 4.29
N SER A 134 3.47 -14.66 4.00
CA SER A 134 3.91 -15.47 2.86
C SER A 134 3.47 -14.87 1.52
N ALA A 135 2.22 -14.42 1.42
CA ALA A 135 1.68 -13.76 0.23
C ALA A 135 2.41 -12.44 -0.05
N LEU A 136 2.71 -11.66 1.00
CA LEU A 136 3.48 -10.42 0.89
C LEU A 136 4.93 -10.69 0.44
N ARG A 137 5.58 -11.74 0.97
CA ARG A 137 6.91 -12.14 0.50
C ARG A 137 6.92 -12.44 -1.00
N TYR A 138 5.92 -13.17 -1.48
CA TYR A 138 5.78 -13.48 -2.91
C TYR A 138 5.61 -12.21 -3.76
N VAL A 139 4.77 -11.28 -3.32
CA VAL A 139 4.60 -9.98 -4.01
C VAL A 139 5.95 -9.24 -4.08
N LEU A 140 6.67 -9.15 -2.96
CA LEU A 140 7.95 -8.44 -2.91
C LEU A 140 9.00 -9.06 -3.84
N GLN A 141 9.12 -10.38 -3.85
CA GLN A 141 10.04 -11.08 -4.76
C GLN A 141 9.72 -10.78 -6.23
N LYS A 142 8.43 -10.79 -6.60
CA LYS A 142 8.01 -10.46 -7.96
C LYS A 142 8.32 -9.01 -8.34
N LEU A 143 8.17 -8.07 -7.41
CA LEU A 143 8.53 -6.68 -7.64
C LEU A 143 10.05 -6.51 -7.80
N CYS A 144 10.85 -7.20 -6.98
CA CYS A 144 12.31 -7.19 -7.13
C CYS A 144 12.75 -7.78 -8.48
N GLU A 145 12.14 -8.89 -8.91
CA GLU A 145 12.39 -9.50 -10.22
C GLU A 145 12.08 -8.51 -11.36
N ILE A 146 10.91 -7.87 -11.33
CA ILE A 146 10.50 -6.86 -12.33
C ILE A 146 11.47 -5.67 -12.36
N ALA A 147 11.93 -5.23 -11.18
CA ALA A 147 12.83 -4.08 -11.04
C ALA A 147 14.32 -4.42 -11.27
N GLY A 148 14.67 -5.68 -11.57
CA GLY A 148 16.07 -6.11 -11.72
C GLY A 148 16.88 -6.04 -10.42
N ILE A 149 16.21 -6.09 -9.26
CA ILE A 149 16.85 -6.04 -7.95
C ILE A 149 17.22 -7.47 -7.52
N SER A 150 18.53 -7.77 -7.44
CA SER A 150 19.00 -9.08 -6.96
C SER A 150 18.59 -9.31 -5.49
N THR A 151 18.14 -10.55 -5.24
CA THR A 151 17.81 -11.09 -3.92
C THR A 151 18.67 -12.29 -3.53
N ASP A 152 19.70 -12.63 -4.31
CA ASP A 152 20.43 -13.90 -4.19
C ASP A 152 21.16 -14.04 -2.86
N ASN A 153 21.65 -12.92 -2.32
CA ASN A 153 22.40 -12.87 -1.07
C ASN A 153 21.59 -12.33 0.11
N ARG A 154 20.26 -12.16 -0.03
CA ARG A 154 19.42 -11.61 1.04
C ARG A 154 17.99 -12.13 1.01
N THR A 155 17.49 -12.55 2.18
CA THR A 155 16.07 -12.86 2.32
C THR A 155 15.28 -11.56 2.42
N MET A 156 14.61 -11.18 1.32
CA MET A 156 13.70 -10.04 1.31
C MET A 156 12.41 -10.40 2.05
N SER A 157 12.04 -9.57 3.03
CA SER A 157 10.78 -9.64 3.75
C SER A 157 10.03 -8.32 3.63
N TRP A 158 8.71 -8.33 3.85
CA TRP A 158 7.92 -7.09 3.81
C TRP A 158 8.41 -6.03 4.82
N TYR A 159 9.05 -6.47 5.92
CA TYR A 159 9.70 -5.56 6.86
C TYR A 159 10.79 -4.70 6.21
N ALA A 160 11.39 -5.11 5.09
CA ALA A 160 12.37 -4.30 4.37
C ALA A 160 11.78 -2.95 3.92
N ILE A 161 10.50 -2.91 3.52
CA ILE A 161 9.80 -1.67 3.17
C ILE A 161 9.75 -0.76 4.40
N ARG A 162 9.26 -1.28 5.53
CA ARG A 162 9.18 -0.54 6.79
C ARG A 162 10.54 -0.04 7.27
N HIS A 163 11.59 -0.85 7.14
CA HIS A 163 12.95 -0.43 7.48
C HIS A 163 13.40 0.73 6.60
N SER A 164 13.14 0.67 5.29
CA SER A 164 13.43 1.76 4.36
C SER A 164 12.70 3.04 4.78
N THR A 165 11.39 2.98 5.01
CA THR A 165 10.59 4.14 5.45
C THR A 165 11.16 4.75 6.72
N GLY A 166 11.51 3.92 7.72
CA GLY A 166 12.06 4.41 8.97
C GLY A 166 13.43 5.09 8.82
N THR A 167 14.32 4.51 8.02
CA THR A 167 15.62 5.10 7.72
C THR A 167 15.49 6.46 7.03
N TYR A 168 14.67 6.56 5.97
CA TYR A 168 14.54 7.84 5.26
C TYR A 168 13.76 8.88 6.07
N MET A 169 12.72 8.49 6.80
CA MET A 169 11.97 9.44 7.63
C MET A 169 12.85 10.03 8.75
N THR A 170 13.75 9.24 9.35
CA THR A 170 14.68 9.74 10.38
C THR A 170 15.78 10.64 9.80
N ARG A 171 16.02 10.57 8.49
CA ARG A 171 16.99 11.45 7.80
C ARG A 171 16.35 12.78 7.41
N GLU A 172 15.13 12.74 6.94
CA GLU A 172 14.40 13.92 6.46
C GLU A 172 13.77 14.72 7.60
N GLU A 173 13.32 14.03 8.65
CA GLU A 173 12.63 14.59 9.81
C GLU A 173 13.27 14.07 11.11
N ASP A 174 12.79 14.55 12.25
CA ASP A 174 13.31 14.11 13.54
C ASP A 174 12.85 12.68 13.94
N LEU A 175 13.50 12.16 14.99
CA LEU A 175 13.22 10.83 15.54
C LEU A 175 11.76 10.67 16.00
N ALA A 176 11.11 11.76 16.43
CA ALA A 176 9.73 11.74 16.93
C ALA A 176 8.71 11.62 15.77
N ALA A 177 8.96 12.31 14.66
CA ALA A 177 8.20 12.17 13.42
C ALA A 177 8.32 10.74 12.87
N ALA A 178 9.54 10.19 12.80
CA ALA A 178 9.77 8.80 12.40
C ALA A 178 9.10 7.79 13.34
N GLN A 179 9.15 8.03 14.66
CA GLN A 179 8.48 7.21 15.66
C GLN A 179 6.96 7.19 15.45
N THR A 180 6.36 8.35 15.21
CA THR A 180 4.91 8.51 14.97
C THR A 180 4.49 7.80 13.68
N GLN A 181 5.19 8.06 12.57
CA GLN A 181 4.89 7.45 11.27
C GLN A 181 4.97 5.92 11.31
N LEU A 182 5.97 5.37 12.00
CA LEU A 182 6.15 3.94 12.15
C LEU A 182 5.29 3.34 13.26
N ARG A 183 4.64 4.14 14.12
CA ARG A 183 3.89 3.65 15.29
C ARG A 183 4.80 2.86 16.25
N HIS A 184 5.95 3.42 16.57
CA HIS A 184 6.88 2.88 17.57
C HIS A 184 6.57 3.39 18.97
N LEU A 185 6.51 2.50 19.95
CA LEU A 185 6.24 2.86 21.35
C LEU A 185 7.45 3.48 22.05
N SER A 186 8.64 3.00 21.71
CA SER A 186 9.87 3.40 22.38
C SER A 186 10.82 4.04 21.37
N PRO A 187 11.45 5.18 21.72
CA PRO A 187 12.47 5.81 20.90
C PRO A 187 13.62 4.86 20.51
N GLU A 188 14.00 3.93 21.40
CA GLU A 188 15.07 2.95 21.17
C GLU A 188 14.82 2.07 19.94
N THR A 189 13.54 1.80 19.62
CA THR A 189 13.18 1.02 18.43
C THR A 189 13.37 1.82 17.13
N THR A 190 13.33 3.16 17.22
CA THR A 190 13.58 4.09 16.10
C THR A 190 15.06 4.48 16.02
N MET A 191 15.79 4.54 17.16
CA MET A 191 17.22 4.89 17.21
C MET A 191 18.12 4.02 16.31
N LYS A 192 17.71 2.78 16.00
CA LYS A 192 18.42 1.94 15.02
C LYS A 192 18.49 2.54 13.61
N TYR A 193 17.65 3.53 13.30
CA TYR A 193 17.60 4.25 12.02
C TYR A 193 18.40 5.55 12.04
N ASP A 194 18.76 6.06 13.22
CA ASP A 194 19.47 7.32 13.45
C ASP A 194 20.99 7.22 13.16
N GLN A 195 21.43 6.15 12.49
CA GLN A 195 22.83 6.05 12.05
C GLN A 195 23.03 6.89 10.79
N THR A 196 23.43 8.15 10.97
CA THR A 196 23.77 9.07 9.87
C THR A 196 24.98 8.53 9.09
N PRO A 197 24.83 8.23 7.79
CA PRO A 197 25.94 7.89 6.89
C PRO A 197 27.09 8.93 6.92
N VAL A 198 28.27 8.53 6.45
CA VAL A 198 29.43 9.44 6.40
C VAL A 198 29.18 10.59 5.43
N GLU A 199 28.49 10.30 4.33
CA GLU A 199 28.11 11.23 3.26
C GLU A 199 27.21 12.33 3.82
N ASP A 200 26.13 11.97 4.50
CA ASP A 200 25.18 12.92 5.09
C ASP A 200 25.83 13.81 6.17
N ARG A 201 26.80 13.26 6.93
CA ARG A 201 27.60 14.05 7.88
C ARG A 201 28.50 15.07 7.18
N ARG A 202 29.01 14.76 5.99
CA ARG A 202 29.79 15.70 5.17
C ARG A 202 28.89 16.80 4.60
N ASP A 203 27.76 16.44 4.02
CA ASP A 203 26.80 17.40 3.49
C ASP A 203 26.30 18.37 4.57
N ALA A 204 26.10 17.88 5.80
CA ALA A 204 25.75 18.73 6.93
C ALA A 204 26.86 19.72 7.29
N LEU A 205 28.13 19.29 7.30
CA LEU A 205 29.27 20.18 7.53
C LEU A 205 29.42 21.21 6.40
N ASP A 206 29.19 20.81 5.14
CA ASP A 206 29.25 21.69 3.97
C ASP A 206 28.16 22.78 4.01
N ARG A 207 26.99 22.49 4.60
CA ARG A 207 25.93 23.49 4.84
C ARG A 207 26.21 24.44 6.02
N MET A 208 27.13 24.08 6.91
CA MET A 208 27.48 24.88 8.10
C MET A 208 28.64 25.85 7.86
N GLY A 209 29.47 25.61 6.84
CA GLY A 209 30.56 26.49 6.39
C GLY A 209 30.09 27.54 5.40
#